data_AF-A0A7Y2E8S4-F1
#
_entry.id   AF-A0A7Y2E8S4-F1
#
_cell.length_a   1.000
_cell.length_b   1.000
_cell.length_c   1.000
_cell.angle_alpha   90.00
_cell.angle_beta   90.00
_cell.angle_gamma   90.00
#
_symmetry.space_group_name_H-M   'P 1'
#
loop_
_entity.id
_entity.type
_entity.pdbx_description
1 polymer ?
#
loop_
_entity_poly.entity_id
_entity_poly.type
_entity_poly.pdbx_seq_one_letter_code
_entity_poly.pdbx_strand_id
1 'polypeptide(L)' 'MDLHYESNFQGGVIAVLAPSDLAFGMARIYQSLSDNSPVKVGVFRSMGEARDWLSSQA' A
#
# COMPACT_ATOMS: atom_id res chain seq x y z
N MET A 1 9.23 -8.97 -28.92
CA MET A 1 8.31 -9.96 -28.31
C MET A 1 7.55 -9.20 -27.25
N ASP A 2 6.48 -8.53 -27.67
CA ASP A 2 5.69 -7.66 -26.80
C ASP A 2 4.72 -8.52 -25.99
N LEU A 3 5.03 -8.71 -24.72
CA LEU A 3 4.11 -9.31 -23.75
C LEU A 3 3.04 -8.27 -23.43
N HIS A 4 1.94 -8.29 -24.18
CA HIS A 4 0.71 -7.58 -23.80
C HIS A 4 0.10 -8.26 -22.58
N TYR A 5 0.57 -7.91 -21.39
CA TYR A 5 -0.12 -8.23 -20.14
C TYR A 5 -1.31 -7.27 -20.02
N GLU A 6 -2.50 -7.71 -20.45
CA GLU A 6 -3.74 -7.01 -20.12
C GLU A 6 -4.01 -7.15 -18.61
N SER A 7 -3.45 -6.22 -17.85
CA SER A 7 -3.75 -6.02 -16.44
C SER A 7 -5.18 -5.54 -16.29
N ASN A 8 -6.14 -6.46 -16.13
CA ASN A 8 -7.49 -6.15 -15.64
C ASN A 8 -7.52 -5.73 -14.16
N PHE A 9 -6.37 -5.46 -13.54
CA PHE A 9 -6.29 -5.03 -12.16
C PHE A 9 -6.83 -3.60 -12.03
N GLN A 10 -8.05 -3.46 -11.50
CA GLN A 10 -8.74 -2.17 -11.32
C GLN A 10 -8.17 -1.31 -10.17
N GLY A 11 -6.98 -1.65 -9.69
CA GLY A 11 -6.40 -1.06 -8.49
C GLY A 11 -6.81 -1.80 -7.23
N GLY A 12 -6.24 -1.38 -6.12
CA GLY A 12 -6.43 -2.02 -4.81
C GLY A 12 -5.91 -1.15 -3.69
N VAL A 13 -6.15 -1.60 -2.46
CA VAL A 13 -5.74 -0.88 -1.25
C VAL A 13 -4.93 -1.83 -0.40
N ILE A 14 -3.73 -1.42 0.01
CA ILE A 14 -2.84 -2.19 0.88
C ILE A 14 -2.54 -1.36 2.12
N ALA A 15 -2.80 -1.91 3.29
CA ALA A 15 -2.32 -1.34 4.56
C ALA A 15 -1.13 -2.17 5.07
N VAL A 16 0.01 -1.52 5.25
CA VAL A 16 1.23 -2.12 5.80
C VAL A 16 1.35 -1.75 7.28
N LEU A 17 1.30 -2.76 8.15
CA LEU A 17 1.57 -2.60 9.58
C LEU A 17 3.07 -2.71 9.84
N ALA A 18 3.69 -1.61 10.24
CA ALA A 18 5.12 -1.49 10.51
C ALA A 18 5.36 -0.94 11.93
N PRO A 19 5.39 -1.80 12.97
CA PRO A 19 5.40 -1.35 14.36
C PRO A 19 6.75 -0.79 14.82
N SER A 20 7.87 -1.23 14.23
CA SER A 20 9.21 -0.72 14.54
C SER A 20 9.61 0.46 13.65
N ASP A 21 10.46 1.35 14.15
CA ASP A 21 10.93 2.53 13.39
C ASP A 21 11.60 2.19 12.07
N LEU A 22 12.47 1.17 12.04
CA LEU A 22 13.15 0.75 10.82
C LEU A 22 12.14 0.27 9.77
N ALA A 23 11.24 -0.64 10.15
CA ALA A 23 10.19 -1.12 9.26
C ALA A 23 9.30 0.02 8.76
N PHE A 24 8.96 0.97 9.64
CA PHE A 24 8.12 2.12 9.28
C PHE A 24 8.80 3.02 8.26
N GLY A 25 10.10 3.32 8.46
CA GLY A 25 10.90 4.08 7.51
C GLY A 25 10.99 3.40 6.14
N MET A 26 11.27 2.09 6.11
CA MET A 26 11.35 1.33 4.87
C MET A 26 9.99 1.25 4.15
N ALA A 27 8.91 1.01 4.89
CA ALA A 27 7.56 0.94 4.33
C ALA A 27 7.10 2.30 3.78
N ARG A 28 7.50 3.41 4.39
CA ARG A 28 7.24 4.76 3.86
C ARG A 28 7.96 5.03 2.54
N ILE A 29 9.18 4.55 2.39
CA ILE A 29 9.90 4.61 1.09
C ILE A 29 9.13 3.81 0.05
N TYR A 30 8.69 2.58 0.38
CA TYR A 30 7.86 1.76 -0.50
C TYR A 30 6.56 2.47 -0.89
N GLN A 31 5.88 3.10 0.07
CA GLN A 31 4.67 3.88 -0.18
C GLN A 31 4.92 4.98 -1.23
N SER A 32 5.97 5.78 -1.06
CA SER A 32 6.31 6.83 -2.04
C SER A 32 6.67 6.27 -3.43
N LEU A 33 7.32 5.10 -3.49
CA LEU A 33 7.59 4.44 -4.77
C LEU A 33 6.31 3.93 -5.46
N SER A 34 5.25 3.67 -4.67
CA SER A 34 3.97 3.19 -5.17
C SER A 34 2.98 4.28 -5.62
N ASP A 35 3.31 5.57 -5.49
CA ASP A 35 2.38 6.68 -5.78
C ASP A 35 1.84 6.68 -7.22
N ASN A 36 2.58 6.11 -8.18
CA ASN A 36 2.16 5.98 -9.57
C ASN A 36 1.54 4.61 -9.90
N SER A 37 1.29 3.77 -8.89
CA SER A 37 0.63 2.48 -9.03
C SER A 37 -0.89 2.64 -8.94
N PRO A 38 -1.68 1.80 -9.64
CA PRO A 38 -3.13 1.71 -9.38
C PRO A 38 -3.46 1.17 -7.97
N VAL A 39 -2.46 0.74 -7.19
CA VAL A 39 -2.60 0.33 -5.78
C VAL A 39 -2.33 1.51 -4.85
N LYS A 40 -3.29 1.84 -3.99
CA LYS A 40 -3.08 2.77 -2.86
C LYS A 40 -2.42 2.04 -1.70
N VAL A 41 -1.25 2.51 -1.27
CA VAL A 41 -0.55 1.96 -0.11
C VAL A 41 -0.64 2.92 1.07
N GLY A 42 -1.04 2.41 2.23
CA GLY A 42 -1.00 3.10 3.52
C GLY A 42 -0.03 2.40 4.48
N VAL A 43 0.70 3.15 5.30
CA VAL A 43 1.69 2.62 6.26
C VAL A 43 1.32 3.08 7.66
N PHE A 44 1.19 2.14 8.59
CA PHE A 44 0.65 2.38 9.93
C PHE A 44 1.52 1.73 11.00
N ARG A 45 1.48 2.28 12.21
CA ARG A 45 2.19 1.71 13.37
C ARG A 45 1.29 0.80 14.21
N SER A 46 -0.02 0.97 14.10
CA SER A 46 -1.00 0.18 14.85
C SER A 46 -1.98 -0.55 13.92
N MET A 47 -2.43 -1.71 14.39
CA MET A 47 -3.44 -2.51 13.68
C MET A 47 -4.80 -1.79 13.64
N GLY A 48 -5.12 -0.96 14.65
CA GLY A 48 -6.35 -0.18 14.71
C GLY A 48 -6.41 0.83 13.56
N GLU A 49 -5.40 1.71 13.47
CA GLU A 49 -5.31 2.70 12.39
C GLU A 49 -5.32 2.06 11.00
N ALA A 50 -4.62 0.93 10.83
CA ALA A 50 -4.59 0.22 9.56
C ALA A 50 -5.99 -0.28 9.14
N ARG A 51 -6.77 -0.81 10.09
CA ARG A 51 -8.13 -1.30 9.84
C ARG A 51 -9.09 -0.15 9.58
N ASP A 52 -9.05 0.90 10.40
CA ASP A 52 -9.90 2.08 10.24
C ASP A 52 -9.68 2.72 8.87
N TRP A 53 -8.40 2.83 8.46
CA TRP A 53 -8.06 3.31 7.14
C TRP A 53 -8.59 2.39 6.03
N LEU A 54 -8.37 1.07 6.10
CA LEU A 54 -8.91 0.13 5.11
C LEU A 54 -10.43 0.24 4.98
N SER A 55 -11.15 0.33 6.09
CA SER A 55 -12.61 0.50 6.10
C SER A 55 -13.06 1.82 5.47
N SER A 56 -12.23 2.87 5.51
CA SER A 56 -12.51 4.15 4.83
C SER A 56 -12.22 4.16 3.33
N GLN A 57 -11.58 3.11 2.79
CA GLN A 57 -11.29 2.99 1.35
C GLN A 57 -12.32 2.14 0.59
N ALA A 58 -13.31 1.56 1.29
CA ALA A 58 -14.45 0.83 0.72
C ALA A 58 -15.59 1.80 0.36
#